data_AF-A0A7J9TE00-F1
#
_entry.id   AF-A0A7J9TE00-F1
#
_cell.length_a   1.000
_cell.length_b   1.000
_cell.length_c   1.000
_cell.angle_alpha   90.00
_cell.angle_beta   90.00
_cell.angle_gamma   90.00
#
_symmetry.space_group_name_H-M   'P 1'
#
loop_
_entity.id
_entity.type
_entity.pdbx_description
1 polymer ?
#
loop_
_entity_poly.entity_id
_entity_poly.type
_entity_poly.pdbx_seq_one_letter_code
_entity_poly.pdbx_strand_id
1 'polypeptide(L)'
;MTNLIEKVVQDAIAAQKASIDIIKANRYNDFTLEQTRPFVEVVRNFETHPDQSREAMALYQQSVLIHFDVLTSLTDTVSAFDCAFLEWQQTPITLDILYELDKGFRSAVDVFIQTIEESDDIIGLEATRVHNGFYGIISSKDFAALPGSTFNVLAQIIARTPIDKKYKQAILAAKSWGLNGIYVFGDIYTRTLKETGNVAKAIQEEKRYLKWVWDEPSKCMLDLMGQLGHKSYDRFEYFNRYDKKFRPVVEAAFDAGVHPANIVMLPTHVGDIGHHIGWSYYKLCRDDMCMAILESVSQTVYNTLASALAAGKIKSPFDVASIATGASGAAMAHILAWDGFTPDMIQDMMQKRFSNYIMTHPYDRSMVGELHVNDFLDFTTRGQRIITPKPRGGGGKVMGVPVDLEPVSTNPELNNPQMYAYPFTAITVRATALMRFIDQPCLLAPEPPSIVGIVNATALNPDEPMAPVQMCKNCATSRFLPAKCDYCLSPTLNSVL
;
A
#
# COMPACT_ATOMS: atom_id res chain seq x y z
N MET A 1 10.72 31.80 3.30
CA MET A 1 9.97 30.64 2.76
C MET A 1 10.83 29.42 2.99
N THR A 2 10.26 28.38 3.60
CA THR A 2 10.94 27.09 3.80
C THR A 2 11.24 26.48 2.43
N ASN A 3 12.44 25.91 2.26
CA ASN A 3 12.79 25.20 1.03
C ASN A 3 11.81 24.03 0.81
N LEU A 4 11.33 23.82 -0.41
CA LEU A 4 10.38 22.73 -0.72
C LEU A 4 10.86 21.36 -0.21
N ILE A 5 12.13 21.01 -0.41
CA ILE A 5 12.66 19.71 0.02
C ILE A 5 12.69 19.59 1.53
N GLU A 6 13.05 20.66 2.23
CA GLU A 6 13.01 20.72 3.69
C GLU A 6 11.59 20.53 4.22
N LYS A 7 10.61 21.19 3.60
CA LYS A 7 9.17 21.00 3.89
C LYS A 7 8.76 19.54 3.72
N VAL A 8 9.05 18.92 2.57
CA VAL A 8 8.65 17.51 2.32
C VAL A 8 9.25 16.56 3.36
N VAL A 9 10.51 16.78 3.75
CA VAL A 9 11.16 15.99 4.82
C VAL A 9 10.48 16.19 6.17
N GLN A 10 10.16 17.44 6.53
CA GLN A 10 9.49 17.77 7.78
C GLN A 10 8.08 17.16 7.84
N ASP A 11 7.30 17.29 6.76
CA ASP A 11 5.96 16.70 6.63
C ASP A 11 6.02 15.16 6.77
N ALA A 12 7.00 14.52 6.12
CA ALA A 12 7.17 13.07 6.15
C ALA A 12 7.52 12.57 7.58
N ILE A 13 8.44 13.26 8.26
CA ILE A 13 8.80 12.93 9.65
C ILE A 13 7.61 13.19 10.57
N ALA A 14 6.91 14.31 10.42
CA ALA A 14 5.78 14.67 11.27
C ALA A 14 4.62 13.66 11.15
N ALA A 15 4.29 13.22 9.94
CA ALA A 15 3.24 12.25 9.70
C ALA A 15 3.54 10.90 10.36
N GLN A 16 4.72 10.31 10.09
CA GLN A 16 5.14 9.05 10.71
C GLN A 16 5.19 9.18 12.24
N LYS A 17 5.77 10.28 12.74
CA LYS A 17 5.92 10.50 14.18
C LYS A 17 4.57 10.57 14.88
N ALA A 18 3.59 11.27 14.31
CA ALA A 18 2.23 11.29 14.85
C ALA A 18 1.64 9.88 14.95
N SER A 19 1.77 9.06 13.90
CA SER A 19 1.29 7.68 13.92
C SER A 19 1.93 6.85 15.04
N ILE A 20 3.26 6.91 15.20
CA ILE A 20 3.98 6.15 16.23
C ILE A 20 3.64 6.65 17.64
N ASP A 21 3.58 7.97 17.84
CA ASP A 21 3.29 8.56 19.15
C ASP A 21 1.86 8.22 19.61
N ILE A 22 0.89 8.20 18.69
CA ILE A 22 -0.49 7.76 18.99
C ILE A 22 -0.51 6.30 19.43
N ILE A 23 0.14 5.40 18.68
CA ILE A 23 0.20 3.97 19.02
C ILE A 23 0.88 3.77 20.38
N LYS A 24 2.02 4.44 20.62
CA LYS A 24 2.74 4.36 21.89
C LYS A 24 1.87 4.77 23.06
N ALA A 25 1.14 5.88 22.93
CA ALA A 25 0.30 6.42 23.99
C ALA A 25 -0.94 5.55 24.26
N ASN A 26 -1.45 4.85 23.25
CA ASN A 26 -2.76 4.19 23.31
C ASN A 26 -2.73 2.66 23.18
N ARG A 27 -1.58 2.01 22.97
CA ARG A 27 -1.48 0.55 22.74
C ARG A 27 -2.17 -0.34 23.78
N TYR A 28 -2.32 0.13 25.01
CA TYR A 28 -3.02 -0.60 26.08
C TYR A 28 -4.53 -0.32 26.16
N ASN A 29 -5.01 0.72 25.49
CA ASN A 29 -6.41 1.12 25.45
C ASN A 29 -7.17 0.37 24.35
N ASP A 30 -8.49 0.55 24.33
CA ASP A 30 -9.29 0.23 23.16
C ASP A 30 -9.16 1.37 22.13
N PHE A 31 -9.15 0.98 20.86
CA PHE A 31 -9.02 1.92 19.76
C PHE A 31 -10.30 2.72 19.57
N THR A 32 -10.15 4.04 19.41
CA THR A 32 -11.21 4.94 18.94
C THR A 32 -10.69 5.80 17.81
N LEU A 33 -11.54 6.13 16.86
CA LEU A 33 -11.16 6.95 15.70
C LEU A 33 -10.66 8.32 16.13
N GLU A 34 -11.22 8.88 17.19
CA GLU A 34 -10.82 10.17 17.77
C GLU A 34 -9.34 10.22 18.15
N GLN A 35 -8.74 9.10 18.58
CA GLN A 35 -7.31 9.03 18.90
C GLN A 35 -6.41 9.30 17.68
N THR A 36 -6.93 9.18 16.45
CA THR A 36 -6.19 9.48 15.22
C THR A 36 -6.13 10.97 14.89
N ARG A 37 -6.90 11.83 15.61
CA ARG A 37 -6.93 13.28 15.38
C ARG A 37 -5.55 13.95 15.32
N PRO A 38 -4.55 13.62 16.16
CA PRO A 38 -3.24 14.25 16.06
C PRO A 38 -2.57 14.05 14.70
N PHE A 39 -2.76 12.90 14.04
CA PHE A 39 -2.29 12.69 12.67
C PHE A 39 -3.06 13.57 11.67
N VAL A 40 -4.38 13.65 11.82
CA VAL A 40 -5.24 14.48 10.96
C VAL A 40 -4.84 15.96 11.03
N GLU A 41 -4.49 16.44 12.22
CA GLU A 41 -4.01 17.81 12.41
C GLU A 41 -2.61 18.04 11.81
N VAL A 42 -1.73 17.02 11.76
CA VAL A 42 -0.48 17.12 10.98
C VAL A 42 -0.79 17.32 9.50
N VAL A 43 -1.66 16.49 8.92
CA VAL A 43 -2.04 16.60 7.50
C VAL A 43 -2.76 17.92 7.19
N ARG A 44 -3.63 18.39 8.09
CA ARG A 44 -4.33 19.69 7.98
C ARG A 44 -3.34 20.85 7.83
N ASN A 45 -2.22 20.78 8.53
CA ASN A 45 -1.22 21.83 8.59
C ASN A 45 -0.15 21.73 7.48
N PHE A 46 -0.26 20.76 6.57
CA PHE A 46 0.60 20.73 5.39
C PHE A 46 0.34 21.96 4.53
N GLU A 47 1.32 22.86 4.48
CA GLU A 47 1.26 24.02 3.60
C GLU A 47 1.46 23.59 2.13
N THR A 48 0.94 24.36 1.18
CA THR A 48 1.26 24.17 -0.24
C THR A 48 2.39 25.13 -0.60
N HIS A 49 3.50 24.62 -1.12
CA HIS A 49 4.59 25.48 -1.58
C HIS A 49 4.14 26.27 -2.84
N PRO A 50 4.63 27.50 -3.10
CA PRO A 50 4.23 28.27 -4.28
C PRO A 50 4.42 27.57 -5.64
N ASP A 51 5.36 26.63 -5.71
CA ASP A 51 5.64 25.82 -6.92
C ASP A 51 4.74 24.58 -7.05
N GLN A 52 3.85 24.33 -6.10
CA GLN A 52 2.96 23.16 -6.08
C GLN A 52 1.53 23.56 -6.43
N SER A 53 0.82 22.70 -7.16
CA SER A 53 -0.62 22.80 -7.33
C SER A 53 -1.33 22.57 -6.01
N ARG A 54 -2.12 23.56 -5.61
CA ARG A 54 -2.98 23.49 -4.42
C ARG A 54 -4.09 22.47 -4.60
N GLU A 55 -4.63 22.35 -5.80
CA GLU A 55 -5.71 21.44 -6.14
C GLU A 55 -5.25 19.98 -6.09
N ALA A 56 -4.04 19.68 -6.58
CA ALA A 56 -3.43 18.37 -6.43
C ALA A 56 -3.16 18.03 -4.95
N MET A 57 -2.60 18.96 -4.16
CA MET A 57 -2.42 18.75 -2.71
C MET A 57 -3.76 18.52 -1.99
N ALA A 58 -4.81 19.24 -2.38
CA ALA A 58 -6.12 19.16 -1.76
C ALA A 58 -6.79 17.80 -1.91
N LEU A 59 -6.55 17.07 -3.02
CA LEU A 59 -7.09 15.72 -3.21
C LEU A 59 -6.69 14.77 -2.07
N TYR A 60 -5.45 14.85 -1.60
CA TYR A 60 -4.98 14.08 -0.44
C TYR A 60 -5.49 14.69 0.87
N GLN A 61 -5.19 15.98 1.10
CA GLN A 61 -5.49 16.62 2.39
C GLN A 61 -6.98 16.57 2.71
N GLN A 62 -7.84 16.98 1.79
CA GLN A 62 -9.28 17.00 2.02
C GLN A 62 -9.85 15.58 2.13
N SER A 63 -9.29 14.60 1.43
CA SER A 63 -9.69 13.20 1.60
C SER A 63 -9.47 12.73 3.03
N VAL A 64 -8.29 12.98 3.62
CA VAL A 64 -7.97 12.66 5.02
C VAL A 64 -8.94 13.34 5.98
N LEU A 65 -9.17 14.65 5.80
CA LEU A 65 -10.06 15.44 6.67
C LEU A 65 -11.51 14.95 6.59
N ILE A 66 -12.02 14.75 5.37
CA ILE A 66 -13.40 14.30 5.13
C ILE A 66 -13.59 12.87 5.62
N HIS A 67 -12.63 11.98 5.37
CA HIS A 67 -12.67 10.60 5.85
C HIS A 67 -12.79 10.55 7.38
N PHE A 68 -11.91 11.29 8.08
CA PHE A 68 -11.96 11.39 9.54
C PHE A 68 -13.30 11.94 10.03
N ASP A 69 -13.75 13.09 9.50
CA ASP A 69 -14.97 13.75 9.93
C ASP A 69 -16.22 12.90 9.68
N VAL A 70 -16.30 12.23 8.52
CA VAL A 70 -17.44 11.36 8.19
C VAL A 70 -17.41 10.13 9.09
N LEU A 71 -16.27 9.44 9.20
CA LEU A 71 -16.20 8.18 9.93
C LEU A 71 -16.45 8.37 11.43
N THR A 72 -15.85 9.40 12.05
CA THR A 72 -16.09 9.75 13.47
C THR A 72 -17.53 10.21 13.73
N SER A 73 -18.24 10.74 12.73
CA SER A 73 -19.67 11.06 12.87
C SER A 73 -20.60 9.84 12.78
N LEU A 74 -20.10 8.71 12.28
CA LEU A 74 -20.89 7.49 12.06
C LEU A 74 -20.60 6.42 13.12
N THR A 75 -19.42 6.42 13.73
CA THR A 75 -19.01 5.46 14.76
C THR A 75 -17.83 5.98 15.58
N ASP A 76 -17.68 5.48 16.80
CA ASP A 76 -16.53 5.77 17.66
C ASP A 76 -15.31 4.89 17.33
N THR A 77 -15.54 3.71 16.75
CA THR A 77 -14.51 2.70 16.51
C THR A 77 -14.85 1.81 15.32
N VAL A 78 -13.85 1.05 14.86
CA VAL A 78 -14.00 0.04 13.81
C VAL A 78 -13.51 -1.31 14.30
N SER A 79 -14.16 -2.37 13.84
CA SER A 79 -13.71 -3.74 14.12
C SER A 79 -12.40 -4.03 13.38
N ALA A 80 -11.66 -5.04 13.87
CA ALA A 80 -10.46 -5.55 13.19
C ALA A 80 -10.75 -6.11 11.79
N PHE A 81 -11.99 -6.46 11.48
CA PHE A 81 -12.38 -6.92 10.15
C PHE A 81 -12.59 -5.75 9.20
N ASP A 82 -13.32 -4.72 9.65
CA ASP A 82 -13.66 -3.57 8.80
C ASP A 82 -12.46 -2.63 8.57
N CYS A 83 -11.45 -2.67 9.46
CA CYS A 83 -10.26 -1.83 9.34
C CYS A 83 -9.42 -2.12 8.09
N ALA A 84 -9.44 -3.35 7.57
CA ALA A 84 -8.62 -3.77 6.44
C ALA A 84 -8.95 -3.02 5.13
N PHE A 85 -10.09 -2.34 5.07
CA PHE A 85 -10.66 -1.84 3.81
C PHE A 85 -10.98 -0.34 3.82
N LEU A 86 -10.62 0.39 4.89
CA LEU A 86 -11.02 1.78 5.07
C LEU A 86 -10.46 2.73 3.99
N GLU A 87 -9.26 2.44 3.50
CA GLU A 87 -8.57 3.18 2.44
C GLU A 87 -9.00 2.80 1.02
N TRP A 88 -9.81 1.75 0.83
CA TRP A 88 -10.17 1.26 -0.52
C TRP A 88 -11.51 1.81 -1.01
N GLN A 89 -12.08 2.79 -0.30
CA GLN A 89 -13.43 3.35 -0.53
C GLN A 89 -13.43 4.63 -1.36
N GLN A 90 -12.36 5.42 -1.29
CA GLN A 90 -12.31 6.79 -1.80
C GLN A 90 -12.22 6.83 -3.32
N THR A 91 -11.43 5.92 -3.91
CA THR A 91 -11.24 5.84 -5.34
C THR A 91 -12.49 5.40 -6.11
N PRO A 92 -13.28 4.41 -5.66
CA PRO A 92 -14.59 4.13 -6.25
C PRO A 92 -15.49 5.36 -6.36
N ILE A 93 -15.59 6.16 -5.29
CA ILE A 93 -16.41 7.38 -5.26
C ILE A 93 -15.84 8.42 -6.22
N THR A 94 -14.51 8.55 -6.25
CA THR A 94 -13.82 9.50 -7.14
C THR A 94 -14.01 9.14 -8.62
N LEU A 95 -14.05 7.84 -8.95
CA LEU A 95 -14.35 7.36 -10.30
C LEU A 95 -15.77 7.71 -10.73
N ASP A 96 -16.77 7.53 -9.85
CA ASP A 96 -18.15 7.93 -10.16
C ASP A 96 -18.25 9.43 -10.48
N ILE A 97 -17.59 10.29 -9.69
CA ILE A 97 -17.52 11.72 -9.96
C ILE A 97 -16.84 12.00 -11.31
N LEU A 98 -15.70 11.37 -11.59
CA LEU A 98 -15.00 11.56 -12.86
C LEU A 98 -15.78 11.06 -14.09
N TYR A 99 -16.59 10.01 -13.96
CA TYR A 99 -17.47 9.56 -15.05
C TYR A 99 -18.57 10.60 -15.37
N GLU A 100 -18.95 11.40 -14.38
CA GLU A 100 -19.88 12.51 -14.58
C GLU A 100 -19.20 13.71 -15.25
N LEU A 101 -17.98 14.07 -14.80
CA LEU A 101 -17.22 15.23 -15.28
C LEU A 101 -16.58 15.02 -16.66
N ASP A 102 -15.98 13.86 -16.92
CA ASP A 102 -15.32 13.52 -18.19
C ASP A 102 -16.07 12.40 -18.91
N LYS A 103 -16.97 12.79 -19.81
CA LYS A 103 -17.71 11.84 -20.67
C LYS A 103 -16.80 11.03 -21.59
N GLY A 104 -15.67 11.62 -22.02
CA GLY A 104 -14.66 10.89 -22.80
C GLY A 104 -14.01 9.78 -21.99
N PHE A 105 -13.73 10.04 -20.71
CA PHE A 105 -13.22 9.02 -19.79
C PHE A 105 -14.23 7.90 -19.56
N ARG A 106 -15.50 8.22 -19.31
CA ARG A 106 -16.56 7.20 -19.16
C ARG A 106 -16.67 6.32 -20.41
N SER A 107 -16.69 6.92 -21.61
CA SER A 107 -16.71 6.16 -22.86
C SER A 107 -15.46 5.29 -23.04
N ALA A 108 -14.28 5.77 -22.62
CA ALA A 108 -13.06 4.96 -22.64
C ALA A 108 -13.15 3.76 -21.69
N VAL A 109 -13.76 3.93 -20.52
CA VAL A 109 -14.04 2.82 -19.59
C VAL A 109 -15.04 1.84 -20.18
N ASP A 110 -16.07 2.28 -20.90
CA ASP A 110 -17.02 1.37 -21.58
C ASP A 110 -16.29 0.48 -22.61
N VAL A 111 -15.36 1.06 -23.38
CA VAL A 111 -14.52 0.30 -24.32
C VAL A 111 -13.59 -0.66 -23.57
N PHE A 112 -13.07 -0.27 -22.41
CA PHE A 112 -12.27 -1.15 -21.56
C PHE A 112 -13.09 -2.33 -21.01
N ILE A 113 -14.32 -2.08 -20.55
CA ILE A 113 -15.26 -3.12 -20.10
C ILE A 113 -15.56 -4.12 -21.22
N GLN A 114 -15.74 -3.63 -22.45
CA GLN A 114 -15.89 -4.50 -23.62
C GLN A 114 -14.62 -5.31 -23.89
N THR A 115 -13.44 -4.71 -23.74
CA THR A 115 -12.17 -5.45 -23.89
C THR A 115 -12.03 -6.54 -22.82
N ILE A 116 -12.48 -6.29 -21.58
CA ILE A 116 -12.54 -7.30 -20.51
C ILE A 116 -13.46 -8.45 -20.93
N GLU A 117 -14.63 -8.15 -21.52
CA GLU A 117 -15.58 -9.18 -21.98
C GLU A 117 -14.96 -10.15 -23.00
N GLU A 118 -14.08 -9.62 -23.86
CA GLU A 118 -13.40 -10.35 -24.94
C GLU A 118 -12.09 -11.03 -24.50
N SER A 119 -11.65 -10.84 -23.25
CA SER A 119 -10.34 -11.29 -22.75
C SER A 119 -10.38 -12.61 -21.97
N ASP A 120 -11.20 -13.57 -22.41
CA ASP A 120 -11.29 -14.90 -21.78
C ASP A 120 -9.92 -15.63 -21.76
N ASP A 121 -9.05 -15.36 -22.74
CA ASP A 121 -7.70 -15.91 -22.83
C ASP A 121 -6.77 -15.43 -21.70
N ILE A 122 -6.87 -14.15 -21.31
CA ILE A 122 -6.13 -13.59 -20.19
C ILE A 122 -6.78 -14.02 -18.87
N ILE A 123 -8.09 -13.80 -18.72
CA ILE A 123 -8.80 -13.99 -17.46
C ILE A 123 -8.75 -15.45 -17.03
N GLY A 124 -9.04 -16.39 -17.93
CA GLY A 124 -9.00 -17.83 -17.61
C GLY A 124 -7.61 -18.32 -17.23
N LEU A 125 -6.58 -17.86 -17.96
CA LEU A 125 -5.19 -18.25 -17.72
C LEU A 125 -4.69 -17.70 -16.37
N GLU A 126 -4.85 -16.40 -16.14
CA GLU A 126 -4.36 -15.77 -14.93
C GLU A 126 -5.14 -16.22 -13.70
N ALA A 127 -6.46 -16.41 -13.80
CA ALA A 127 -7.25 -16.92 -12.68
C ALA A 127 -6.79 -18.33 -12.28
N THR A 128 -6.51 -19.18 -13.26
CA THR A 128 -5.97 -20.53 -13.02
C THR A 128 -4.57 -20.48 -12.41
N ARG A 129 -3.67 -19.62 -12.91
CA ARG A 129 -2.31 -19.46 -12.36
C ARG A 129 -2.34 -18.96 -10.92
N VAL A 130 -3.12 -17.91 -10.66
CA VAL A 130 -3.28 -17.35 -9.32
C VAL A 130 -3.87 -18.39 -8.40
N HIS A 131 -4.96 -19.06 -8.76
CA HIS A 131 -5.62 -20.11 -7.97
C HIS A 131 -4.65 -21.23 -7.53
N ASN A 132 -3.81 -21.72 -8.45
CA ASN A 132 -2.87 -22.80 -8.17
C ASN A 132 -1.54 -22.34 -7.53
N GLY A 133 -1.38 -21.04 -7.23
CA GLY A 133 -0.16 -20.53 -6.62
C GLY A 133 1.05 -20.47 -7.54
N PHE A 134 0.82 -20.42 -8.85
CA PHE A 134 1.88 -20.47 -9.88
C PHE A 134 2.98 -19.41 -9.67
N TYR A 135 2.62 -18.24 -9.14
CA TYR A 135 3.53 -17.11 -8.92
C TYR A 135 4.18 -17.08 -7.53
N GLY A 136 3.97 -18.10 -6.69
CA GLY A 136 4.37 -18.07 -5.29
C GLY A 136 3.61 -17.01 -4.49
N ILE A 137 4.25 -16.51 -3.43
CA ILE A 137 3.76 -15.36 -2.67
C ILE A 137 3.62 -14.16 -3.61
N ILE A 138 2.46 -13.50 -3.60
CA ILE A 138 2.14 -12.35 -4.44
C ILE A 138 1.52 -11.23 -3.61
N SER A 139 1.82 -9.99 -3.98
CA SER A 139 0.97 -8.86 -3.61
C SER A 139 -0.16 -8.76 -4.63
N SER A 140 -1.39 -9.05 -4.22
CA SER A 140 -2.54 -9.09 -5.13
C SER A 140 -3.14 -7.69 -5.40
N LYS A 141 -2.87 -6.73 -4.51
CA LYS A 141 -3.10 -5.28 -4.65
C LYS A 141 -1.77 -4.53 -4.72
N ASP A 142 -1.02 -4.80 -5.78
CA ASP A 142 0.31 -4.22 -5.94
C ASP A 142 0.26 -2.86 -6.64
N PHE A 143 1.09 -1.92 -6.17
CA PHE A 143 1.37 -0.62 -6.78
C PHE A 143 2.09 -0.70 -8.15
N ALA A 144 2.70 -1.85 -8.44
CA ALA A 144 3.42 -2.19 -9.66
C ALA A 144 2.72 -3.38 -10.35
N ALA A 145 2.81 -3.47 -11.68
CA ALA A 145 2.18 -4.53 -12.45
C ALA A 145 2.94 -5.87 -12.32
N LEU A 146 3.01 -6.42 -11.10
CA LEU A 146 3.69 -7.67 -10.78
C LEU A 146 2.83 -8.91 -11.12
N PRO A 147 3.44 -10.04 -11.50
CA PRO A 147 2.71 -11.27 -11.83
C PRO A 147 1.78 -11.72 -10.71
N GLY A 148 0.55 -12.08 -11.07
CA GLY A 148 -0.51 -12.51 -10.14
C GLY A 148 -1.25 -11.37 -9.44
N SER A 149 -0.79 -10.12 -9.56
CA SER A 149 -1.54 -8.97 -9.06
C SER A 149 -2.75 -8.66 -9.94
N THR A 150 -3.82 -8.11 -9.34
CA THR A 150 -4.97 -7.62 -10.12
C THR A 150 -4.53 -6.57 -11.13
N PHE A 151 -3.56 -5.73 -10.74
CA PHE A 151 -3.02 -4.69 -11.59
C PHE A 151 -2.31 -5.23 -12.84
N ASN A 152 -1.54 -6.31 -12.73
CA ASN A 152 -0.91 -6.95 -13.89
C ASN A 152 -1.94 -7.53 -14.88
N VAL A 153 -3.00 -8.16 -14.39
CA VAL A 153 -4.10 -8.65 -15.25
C VAL A 153 -4.74 -7.51 -16.02
N LEU A 154 -5.06 -6.40 -15.34
CA LEU A 154 -5.60 -5.22 -16.01
C LEU A 154 -4.61 -4.60 -17.00
N ALA A 155 -3.31 -4.59 -16.68
CA ALA A 155 -2.27 -4.10 -17.58
C ALA A 155 -2.17 -4.93 -18.87
N GLN A 156 -2.37 -6.25 -18.80
CA GLN A 156 -2.44 -7.12 -19.98
C GLN A 156 -3.67 -6.80 -20.84
N ILE A 157 -4.83 -6.56 -20.21
CA ILE A 157 -6.09 -6.27 -20.92
C ILE A 157 -6.05 -4.87 -21.55
N ILE A 158 -5.64 -3.84 -20.78
CA ILE A 158 -5.64 -2.44 -21.24
C ILE A 158 -4.70 -2.21 -22.43
N ALA A 159 -3.65 -3.03 -22.57
CA ALA A 159 -2.74 -2.99 -23.69
C ALA A 159 -3.45 -3.29 -25.03
N ARG A 160 -4.56 -4.03 -24.99
CA ARG A 160 -5.40 -4.35 -26.16
C ARG A 160 -6.52 -3.34 -26.38
N THR A 161 -6.76 -2.44 -25.43
CA THR A 161 -7.89 -1.51 -25.46
C THR A 161 -7.59 -0.29 -26.34
N PRO A 162 -8.39 -0.01 -27.39
CA PRO A 162 -8.16 1.08 -28.33
C PRO A 162 -8.68 2.43 -27.79
N ILE A 163 -8.07 2.92 -26.72
CA ILE A 163 -8.40 4.21 -26.07
C ILE A 163 -7.16 5.08 -25.88
N ASP A 164 -7.37 6.37 -25.64
CA ASP A 164 -6.29 7.32 -25.40
C ASP A 164 -5.41 6.93 -24.21
N LYS A 165 -4.10 7.16 -24.36
CA LYS A 165 -3.09 6.84 -23.35
C LYS A 165 -3.41 7.44 -21.98
N LYS A 166 -3.89 8.69 -21.92
CA LYS A 166 -4.26 9.36 -20.66
C LYS A 166 -5.31 8.58 -19.87
N TYR A 167 -6.26 7.94 -20.56
CA TYR A 167 -7.33 7.15 -19.96
C TYR A 167 -6.85 5.75 -19.55
N LYS A 168 -5.94 5.14 -20.32
CA LYS A 168 -5.24 3.92 -19.88
C LYS A 168 -4.48 4.18 -18.57
N GLN A 169 -3.75 5.28 -18.50
CA GLN A 169 -3.01 5.69 -17.30
C GLN A 169 -3.96 5.92 -16.12
N ALA A 170 -5.11 6.58 -16.33
CA ALA A 170 -6.11 6.77 -15.29
C ALA A 170 -6.71 5.45 -14.76
N ILE A 171 -7.08 4.53 -15.64
CA ILE A 171 -7.59 3.20 -15.27
C ILE A 171 -6.54 2.43 -14.45
N LEU A 172 -5.29 2.41 -14.91
CA LEU A 172 -4.22 1.70 -14.21
C LEU A 172 -3.82 2.37 -12.89
N ALA A 173 -3.82 3.70 -12.82
CA ALA A 173 -3.58 4.45 -11.59
C ALA A 173 -4.68 4.18 -10.56
N ALA A 174 -5.94 4.16 -10.99
CA ALA A 174 -7.07 3.85 -10.12
C ALA A 174 -6.93 2.48 -9.47
N LYS A 175 -6.40 1.45 -10.17
CA LYS A 175 -6.21 0.13 -9.55
C LYS A 175 -4.92 -0.03 -8.76
N SER A 176 -3.83 0.61 -9.19
CA SER A 176 -2.51 0.51 -8.55
C SER A 176 -2.49 1.30 -7.24
N TRP A 177 -1.92 2.51 -7.24
CA TRP A 177 -1.86 3.37 -6.08
C TRP A 177 -3.23 3.87 -5.63
N GLY A 178 -4.23 3.93 -6.52
CA GLY A 178 -5.61 4.29 -6.19
C GLY A 178 -6.42 3.19 -5.49
N LEU A 179 -5.97 1.93 -5.48
CA LEU A 179 -6.64 0.82 -4.77
C LEU A 179 -8.15 0.68 -5.04
N ASN A 180 -8.60 0.87 -6.30
CA ASN A 180 -10.02 0.84 -6.69
C ASN A 180 -10.76 -0.42 -6.17
N GLY A 181 -11.53 -0.22 -5.11
CA GLY A 181 -12.45 -1.16 -4.47
C GLY A 181 -11.78 -2.37 -3.83
N ILE A 182 -12.52 -3.15 -3.05
CA ILE A 182 -11.99 -4.34 -2.35
C ILE A 182 -11.82 -5.58 -3.21
N TYR A 183 -12.28 -5.55 -4.45
CA TYR A 183 -12.15 -6.69 -5.36
C TYR A 183 -10.68 -7.03 -5.64
N VAL A 184 -10.36 -8.31 -5.49
CA VAL A 184 -9.05 -8.93 -5.74
C VAL A 184 -9.24 -10.06 -6.75
N PHE A 185 -8.45 -10.04 -7.81
CA PHE A 185 -8.56 -11.01 -8.89
C PHE A 185 -8.24 -12.44 -8.42
N GLY A 186 -9.09 -13.40 -8.79
CA GLY A 186 -8.97 -14.82 -8.47
C GLY A 186 -9.78 -15.27 -7.25
N ASP A 187 -10.25 -14.35 -6.41
CA ASP A 187 -11.11 -14.67 -5.25
C ASP A 187 -12.50 -15.18 -5.70
N ILE A 188 -13.09 -14.56 -6.72
CA ILE A 188 -14.40 -14.98 -7.24
C ILE A 188 -14.28 -16.35 -7.91
N TYR A 189 -13.29 -16.50 -8.79
CA TYR A 189 -12.96 -17.74 -9.49
C TYR A 189 -12.81 -18.89 -8.49
N THR A 190 -11.98 -18.70 -7.45
CA THR A 190 -11.69 -19.74 -6.46
C THR A 190 -12.94 -20.16 -5.69
N ARG A 191 -13.76 -19.20 -5.24
CA ARG A 191 -15.01 -19.50 -4.53
C ARG A 191 -16.05 -20.17 -5.43
N THR A 192 -16.27 -19.66 -6.64
CA THR A 192 -17.22 -20.25 -7.58
C THR A 192 -16.78 -21.66 -8.00
N LEU A 193 -15.48 -21.89 -8.19
CA LEU A 193 -14.96 -23.22 -8.48
C LEU A 193 -15.21 -24.19 -7.31
N LYS A 194 -15.00 -23.75 -6.06
CA LYS A 194 -15.31 -24.55 -4.86
C LYS A 194 -16.78 -24.96 -4.81
N GLU A 195 -17.67 -24.00 -5.04
CA GLU A 195 -19.12 -24.19 -4.90
C GLU A 195 -19.72 -25.05 -6.03
N THR A 196 -19.13 -25.01 -7.22
CA THR A 196 -19.79 -25.53 -8.43
C THR A 196 -19.00 -26.61 -9.16
N GLY A 197 -17.69 -26.73 -8.91
CA GLY A 197 -16.78 -27.61 -9.66
C GLY A 197 -16.65 -27.26 -11.14
N ASN A 198 -17.15 -26.10 -11.59
CA ASN A 198 -17.24 -25.73 -12.99
C ASN A 198 -16.30 -24.56 -13.34
N VAL A 199 -15.20 -24.88 -14.03
CA VAL A 199 -14.17 -23.91 -14.45
C VAL A 199 -14.76 -22.83 -15.37
N ALA A 200 -15.60 -23.18 -16.34
CA ALA A 200 -16.19 -22.21 -17.25
C ALA A 200 -17.08 -21.20 -16.48
N LYS A 201 -17.88 -21.68 -15.52
CA LYS A 201 -18.69 -20.81 -14.66
C LYS A 201 -17.82 -19.91 -13.79
N ALA A 202 -16.73 -20.43 -13.23
CA ALA A 202 -15.79 -19.65 -12.42
C ALA A 202 -15.14 -18.51 -13.22
N ILE A 203 -14.75 -18.75 -14.47
CA ILE A 203 -14.20 -17.72 -15.37
C ILE A 203 -15.26 -16.65 -15.66
N GLN A 204 -16.49 -17.06 -15.97
CA GLN A 204 -17.57 -16.11 -16.27
C GLN A 204 -17.91 -15.21 -15.07
N GLU A 205 -17.94 -15.76 -13.85
CA GLU A 205 -18.16 -14.95 -12.64
C GLU A 205 -16.99 -14.02 -12.33
N GLU A 206 -15.74 -14.46 -12.46
CA GLU A 206 -14.56 -13.61 -12.31
C GLU A 206 -14.60 -12.42 -13.29
N LYS A 207 -14.90 -12.70 -14.57
CA LYS A 207 -15.07 -11.69 -15.61
C LYS A 207 -16.21 -10.73 -15.29
N ARG A 208 -17.35 -11.23 -14.80
CA ARG A 208 -18.50 -10.41 -14.42
C ARG A 208 -18.14 -9.41 -13.32
N TYR A 209 -17.47 -9.86 -12.26
CA TYR A 209 -17.03 -8.96 -11.19
C TYR A 209 -15.95 -7.98 -11.65
N LEU A 210 -15.00 -8.44 -12.48
CA LEU A 210 -13.96 -7.57 -13.03
C LEU A 210 -14.55 -6.39 -13.81
N LYS A 211 -15.59 -6.63 -14.63
CA LYS A 211 -16.34 -5.58 -15.31
C LYS A 211 -17.10 -4.68 -14.35
N TRP A 212 -17.78 -5.27 -13.35
CA TRP A 212 -18.64 -4.52 -12.42
C TRP A 212 -17.87 -3.48 -11.61
N VAL A 213 -16.63 -3.77 -11.22
CA VAL A 213 -15.73 -2.83 -10.53
C VAL A 213 -15.44 -1.58 -11.35
N TRP A 214 -15.54 -1.65 -12.68
CA TRP A 214 -15.35 -0.50 -13.57
C TRP A 214 -16.65 0.16 -13.97
N ASP A 215 -17.71 -0.62 -14.11
CA ASP A 215 -19.01 -0.13 -14.55
C ASP A 215 -19.70 0.72 -13.48
N GLU A 216 -19.83 0.17 -12.27
CA GLU A 216 -20.50 0.80 -11.13
C GLU A 216 -19.60 0.69 -9.88
N PRO A 217 -18.46 1.40 -9.82
CA PRO A 217 -17.41 1.16 -8.82
C PRO A 217 -17.90 1.28 -7.39
N SER A 218 -18.63 2.34 -7.01
CA SER A 218 -19.14 2.48 -5.63
C SER A 218 -20.17 1.44 -5.28
N LYS A 219 -21.06 1.08 -6.21
CA LYS A 219 -22.08 0.06 -5.97
C LYS A 219 -21.44 -1.32 -5.77
N CYS A 220 -20.47 -1.67 -6.63
CA CYS A 220 -19.71 -2.91 -6.49
C CYS A 220 -18.99 -2.96 -5.13
N MET A 221 -18.36 -1.85 -4.72
CA MET A 221 -17.69 -1.74 -3.42
C MET A 221 -18.67 -1.92 -2.25
N LEU A 222 -19.80 -1.20 -2.25
CA LEU A 222 -20.84 -1.29 -1.21
C LEU A 222 -21.40 -2.71 -1.08
N ASP A 223 -21.62 -3.39 -2.21
CA ASP A 223 -22.13 -4.76 -2.23
C ASP A 223 -21.08 -5.76 -1.72
N LEU A 224 -19.82 -5.63 -2.15
CA LEU A 224 -18.73 -6.48 -1.67
C LEU A 224 -18.48 -6.29 -0.17
N MET A 225 -18.48 -5.06 0.34
CA MET A 225 -18.39 -4.78 1.79
C MET A 225 -19.55 -5.45 2.54
N GLY A 226 -20.76 -5.43 1.97
CA GLY A 226 -21.92 -6.11 2.52
C GLY A 226 -21.78 -7.62 2.57
N GLN A 227 -21.28 -8.23 1.49
CA GLN A 227 -21.02 -9.66 1.40
C GLN A 227 -19.94 -10.12 2.41
N LEU A 228 -18.93 -9.27 2.65
CA LEU A 228 -17.90 -9.52 3.65
C LEU A 228 -18.39 -9.30 5.09
N GLY A 229 -19.57 -8.68 5.28
CA GLY A 229 -20.18 -8.52 6.60
C GLY A 229 -19.80 -7.24 7.34
N HIS A 230 -19.41 -6.19 6.61
CA HIS A 230 -19.09 -4.88 7.21
C HIS A 230 -20.25 -4.28 8.00
N LYS A 231 -19.98 -3.91 9.25
CA LYS A 231 -21.02 -3.49 10.22
C LYS A 231 -20.59 -2.39 11.20
N SER A 232 -19.34 -1.93 11.19
CA SER A 232 -18.85 -0.93 12.16
C SER A 232 -19.47 0.45 11.96
N TYR A 233 -20.00 0.75 10.77
CA TYR A 233 -20.71 1.98 10.43
C TYR A 233 -21.66 1.74 9.25
N ASP A 234 -22.55 2.70 9.00
CA ASP A 234 -23.40 2.70 7.80
C ASP A 234 -22.56 3.04 6.56
N ARG A 235 -22.24 2.01 5.78
CA ARG A 235 -21.46 2.16 4.54
C ARG A 235 -22.17 3.00 3.48
N PHE A 236 -23.50 2.97 3.40
CA PHE A 236 -24.22 3.77 2.41
C PHE A 236 -24.17 5.25 2.78
N GLU A 237 -24.35 5.56 4.06
CA GLU A 237 -24.25 6.93 4.53
C GLU A 237 -22.81 7.47 4.44
N TYR A 238 -21.80 6.63 4.68
CA TYR A 238 -20.39 7.01 4.46
C TYR A 238 -20.17 7.44 3.00
N PHE A 239 -20.54 6.60 2.02
CA PHE A 239 -20.37 6.90 0.59
C PHE A 239 -21.11 8.19 0.18
N ASN A 240 -22.36 8.33 0.62
CA ASN A 240 -23.18 9.52 0.35
C ASN A 240 -22.57 10.82 0.92
N ARG A 241 -22.09 10.79 2.18
CA ARG A 241 -21.47 11.98 2.80
C ARG A 241 -20.11 12.30 2.21
N TYR A 242 -19.30 11.28 1.93
CA TYR A 242 -17.98 11.45 1.35
C TYR A 242 -18.09 12.04 -0.07
N ASP A 243 -18.93 11.47 -0.95
CA ASP A 243 -19.19 12.02 -2.30
C ASP A 243 -19.57 13.50 -2.24
N LYS A 244 -20.60 13.86 -1.46
CA LYS A 244 -21.07 15.25 -1.33
C LYS A 244 -19.98 16.23 -0.89
N LYS A 245 -19.13 15.82 0.06
CA LYS A 245 -18.08 16.68 0.60
C LYS A 245 -16.83 16.72 -0.30
N PHE A 246 -16.51 15.62 -0.98
CA PHE A 246 -15.28 15.47 -1.75
C PHE A 246 -15.43 15.89 -3.21
N ARG A 247 -16.64 15.83 -3.77
CA ARG A 247 -16.95 16.25 -5.15
C ARG A 247 -16.43 17.63 -5.52
N PRO A 248 -16.60 18.70 -4.70
CA PRO A 248 -16.02 20.01 -5.03
C PRO A 248 -14.50 20.01 -5.15
N VAL A 249 -13.80 19.10 -4.44
CA VAL A 249 -12.34 18.95 -4.51
C VAL A 249 -11.94 18.29 -5.83
N VAL A 250 -12.67 17.26 -6.24
CA VAL A 250 -12.46 16.57 -7.53
C VAL A 250 -12.75 17.51 -8.70
N GLU A 251 -13.86 18.26 -8.65
CA GLU A 251 -14.22 19.27 -9.65
C GLU A 251 -13.12 20.34 -9.78
N ALA A 252 -12.64 20.89 -8.65
CA ALA A 252 -11.56 21.87 -8.67
C ALA A 252 -10.25 21.33 -9.27
N ALA A 253 -9.87 20.08 -8.94
CA ALA A 253 -8.68 19.45 -9.51
C ALA A 253 -8.82 19.19 -11.01
N PHE A 254 -10.00 18.73 -11.44
CA PHE A 254 -10.30 18.50 -12.85
C PHE A 254 -10.25 19.82 -13.64
N ASP A 255 -10.90 20.88 -13.15
CA ASP A 255 -10.93 22.19 -13.78
C ASP A 255 -9.55 22.86 -13.82
N ALA A 256 -8.69 22.59 -12.85
CA ALA A 256 -7.30 23.04 -12.82
C ALA A 256 -6.36 22.25 -13.75
N GLY A 257 -6.86 21.22 -14.46
CA GLY A 257 -6.08 20.43 -15.38
C GLY A 257 -5.19 19.37 -14.73
N VAL A 258 -5.48 18.97 -13.48
CA VAL A 258 -4.78 17.84 -12.84
C VAL A 258 -5.07 16.57 -13.64
N HIS A 259 -4.02 15.79 -13.93
CA HIS A 259 -4.15 14.58 -14.74
C HIS A 259 -5.13 13.59 -14.07
N PRO A 260 -6.07 12.96 -14.82
CA PRO A 260 -7.07 12.06 -14.23
C PRO A 260 -6.48 10.90 -13.41
N ALA A 261 -5.31 10.40 -13.81
CA ALA A 261 -4.55 9.41 -13.05
C ALA A 261 -4.18 9.86 -11.63
N ASN A 262 -3.89 11.15 -11.43
CA ASN A 262 -3.58 11.70 -10.12
C ASN A 262 -4.87 11.92 -9.31
N ILE A 263 -5.96 12.33 -9.96
CA ILE A 263 -7.28 12.53 -9.33
C ILE A 263 -7.79 11.24 -8.68
N VAL A 264 -7.71 10.10 -9.39
CA VAL A 264 -8.14 8.79 -8.84
C VAL A 264 -7.15 8.17 -7.86
N MET A 265 -5.90 8.61 -7.86
CA MET A 265 -4.84 8.01 -7.03
C MET A 265 -4.80 8.63 -5.64
N LEU A 266 -4.67 9.96 -5.56
CA LEU A 266 -4.39 10.67 -4.31
C LEU A 266 -5.42 10.47 -3.16
N PRO A 267 -6.74 10.32 -3.42
CA PRO A 267 -7.73 10.25 -2.36
C PRO A 267 -7.65 9.00 -1.47
N THR A 268 -7.07 7.90 -1.94
CA THR A 268 -7.08 6.61 -1.21
C THR A 268 -6.18 6.60 0.03
N HIS A 269 -5.21 7.51 0.13
CA HIS A 269 -4.16 7.51 1.15
C HIS A 269 -4.62 7.97 2.54
N VAL A 270 -5.81 7.55 2.97
CA VAL A 270 -6.41 7.87 4.27
C VAL A 270 -6.20 6.76 5.31
N GLY A 271 -5.46 5.70 4.97
CA GLY A 271 -5.30 4.49 5.77
C GLY A 271 -4.78 4.73 7.19
N ASP A 272 -4.10 5.85 7.46
CA ASP A 272 -3.68 6.19 8.82
C ASP A 272 -4.84 6.42 9.80
N ILE A 273 -6.08 6.60 9.31
CA ILE A 273 -7.28 6.69 10.15
C ILE A 273 -7.96 5.31 10.24
N GLY A 274 -7.67 4.57 11.31
CA GLY A 274 -8.33 3.29 11.61
C GLY A 274 -7.73 2.06 10.94
N HIS A 275 -6.95 2.21 9.85
CA HIS A 275 -6.28 1.09 9.17
C HIS A 275 -4.82 0.90 9.65
N HIS A 276 -3.93 1.90 9.54
CA HIS A 276 -2.56 1.85 10.10
C HIS A 276 -2.54 2.23 11.58
N ILE A 277 -3.18 3.33 11.96
CA ILE A 277 -3.41 3.67 13.36
C ILE A 277 -4.75 3.04 13.75
N GLY A 278 -4.68 1.80 14.22
CA GLY A 278 -5.88 0.99 14.42
C GLY A 278 -5.70 -0.11 15.44
N TRP A 279 -6.76 -0.93 15.54
CA TRP A 279 -6.88 -2.03 16.49
C TRP A 279 -5.68 -2.98 16.47
N SER A 280 -5.23 -3.35 15.27
CA SER A 280 -4.17 -4.33 15.06
C SER A 280 -2.81 -3.83 15.57
N TYR A 281 -2.41 -2.59 15.25
CA TYR A 281 -1.18 -2.00 15.77
C TYR A 281 -1.20 -1.81 17.28
N TYR A 282 -2.35 -1.47 17.87
CA TYR A 282 -2.46 -1.39 19.33
C TYR A 282 -2.19 -2.75 19.96
N LYS A 283 -2.83 -3.83 19.47
CA LYS A 283 -2.61 -5.17 20.01
C LYS A 283 -1.20 -5.70 19.74
N LEU A 284 -0.66 -5.43 18.55
CA LEU A 284 0.69 -5.80 18.17
C LEU A 284 1.71 -5.14 19.10
N CYS A 285 1.58 -3.83 19.32
CA CYS A 285 2.54 -3.03 20.08
C CYS A 285 2.34 -3.09 21.60
N ARG A 286 1.33 -3.80 22.14
CA ARG A 286 1.28 -4.14 23.58
C ARG A 286 2.52 -4.91 24.05
N ASP A 287 3.14 -5.63 23.12
CA ASP A 287 4.44 -6.24 23.27
C ASP A 287 5.53 -5.16 23.17
N ASP A 288 6.33 -5.02 24.22
CA ASP A 288 7.35 -3.98 24.29
C ASP A 288 8.47 -4.17 23.27
N MET A 289 8.79 -5.41 22.88
CA MET A 289 9.76 -5.66 21.81
C MET A 289 9.20 -5.17 20.48
N CYS A 290 7.92 -5.41 20.20
CA CYS A 290 7.27 -4.90 18.99
C CYS A 290 7.24 -3.36 18.96
N MET A 291 6.87 -2.72 20.08
CA MET A 291 6.91 -1.25 20.17
C MET A 291 8.33 -0.71 19.99
N ALA A 292 9.32 -1.31 20.64
CA ALA A 292 10.73 -0.91 20.53
C ALA A 292 11.27 -1.04 19.10
N ILE A 293 10.89 -2.10 18.38
CA ILE A 293 11.17 -2.25 16.94
C ILE A 293 10.55 -1.08 16.17
N LEU A 294 9.26 -0.82 16.36
CA LEU A 294 8.55 0.23 15.62
C LEU A 294 9.16 1.63 15.86
N GLU A 295 9.51 1.95 17.12
CA GLU A 295 10.15 3.22 17.49
C GLU A 295 11.56 3.35 16.93
N SER A 296 12.41 2.34 17.12
CA SER A 296 13.81 2.40 16.70
C SER A 296 13.96 2.41 15.16
N VAL A 297 13.13 1.65 14.45
CA VAL A 297 13.06 1.67 12.99
C VAL A 297 12.58 3.04 12.49
N SER A 298 11.54 3.61 13.10
CA SER A 298 11.06 4.94 12.72
C SER A 298 12.10 6.04 13.02
N GLN A 299 12.79 5.96 14.16
CA GLN A 299 13.85 6.90 14.50
C GLN A 299 15.05 6.81 13.55
N THR A 300 15.39 5.59 13.08
CA THR A 300 16.38 5.37 12.02
C THR A 300 16.01 6.13 10.75
N VAL A 301 14.72 6.09 10.36
CA VAL A 301 14.20 6.86 9.21
C VAL A 301 14.37 8.36 9.44
N TYR A 302 13.98 8.88 10.60
CA TYR A 302 14.06 10.32 10.92
C TYR A 302 15.49 10.83 10.84
N ASN A 303 16.42 10.14 11.50
CA ASN A 303 17.82 10.55 11.55
C ASN A 303 18.49 10.46 10.18
N THR A 304 18.17 9.43 9.40
CA THR A 304 18.70 9.26 8.04
C THR A 304 18.17 10.35 7.10
N LEU A 305 16.88 10.68 7.15
CA LEU A 305 16.28 11.78 6.37
C LEU A 305 16.88 13.14 6.75
N ALA A 306 16.98 13.44 8.05
CA ALA A 306 17.56 14.69 8.54
C ALA A 306 19.03 14.83 8.09
N SER A 307 19.81 13.75 8.18
CA SER A 307 21.20 13.73 7.72
C SER A 307 21.32 13.88 6.20
N ALA A 308 20.43 13.24 5.44
CA ALA A 308 20.38 13.39 3.99
C ALA A 308 20.05 14.82 3.56
N LEU A 309 19.11 15.48 4.25
CA LEU A 309 18.73 16.87 4.03
C LEU A 309 19.92 17.80 4.33
N ALA A 310 20.54 17.66 5.51
CA ALA A 310 21.70 18.46 5.90
C ALA A 310 22.90 18.30 4.95
N ALA A 311 23.08 17.10 4.39
CA ALA A 311 24.12 16.81 3.40
C ALA A 311 23.73 17.22 1.95
N GLY A 312 22.55 17.82 1.75
CA GLY A 312 22.05 18.24 0.43
C GLY A 312 21.88 17.07 -0.55
N LYS A 313 21.57 15.87 -0.06
CA LYS A 313 21.46 14.63 -0.87
C LYS A 313 20.07 14.37 -1.42
N ILE A 314 19.05 15.02 -0.87
CA ILE A 314 17.67 14.94 -1.35
C ILE A 314 17.49 15.97 -2.47
N LYS A 315 17.14 15.52 -3.66
CA LYS A 315 17.00 16.33 -4.89
C LYS A 315 15.56 16.46 -5.34
N SER A 316 14.69 15.54 -4.95
CA SER A 316 13.26 15.53 -5.28
C SER A 316 12.42 14.97 -4.13
N PRO A 317 11.09 15.20 -4.12
CA PRO A 317 10.21 14.55 -3.15
C PRO A 317 10.27 13.02 -3.18
N PHE A 318 10.57 12.39 -4.33
CA PHE A 318 10.75 10.94 -4.44
C PHE A 318 11.95 10.41 -3.66
N ASP A 319 12.99 11.23 -3.50
CA ASP A 319 14.17 10.84 -2.73
C ASP A 319 13.81 10.65 -1.26
N VAL A 320 12.82 11.38 -0.74
CA VAL A 320 12.32 11.22 0.64
C VAL A 320 11.73 9.82 0.82
N ALA A 321 10.82 9.40 -0.06
CA ALA A 321 10.25 8.05 -0.03
C ALA A 321 11.34 6.98 -0.19
N SER A 322 12.28 7.18 -1.12
CA SER A 322 13.36 6.23 -1.40
C SER A 322 14.33 6.05 -0.22
N ILE A 323 14.71 7.16 0.44
CA ILE A 323 15.57 7.12 1.63
C ILE A 323 14.82 6.52 2.81
N ALA A 324 13.59 6.95 3.07
CA ALA A 324 12.79 6.45 4.19
C ALA A 324 12.59 4.92 4.11
N THR A 325 12.11 4.44 2.97
CA THR A 325 11.88 3.00 2.77
C THR A 325 13.18 2.18 2.80
N GLY A 326 14.29 2.73 2.32
CA GLY A 326 15.59 2.07 2.38
C GLY A 326 16.20 2.04 3.78
N ALA A 327 16.10 3.12 4.54
CA ALA A 327 16.55 3.20 5.93
C ALA A 327 15.75 2.24 6.82
N SER A 328 14.43 2.21 6.65
CA SER A 328 13.56 1.30 7.38
C SER A 328 13.88 -0.17 7.09
N GLY A 329 13.95 -0.54 5.80
CA GLY A 329 14.33 -1.89 5.41
C GLY A 329 15.70 -2.30 5.95
N ALA A 330 16.68 -1.40 5.93
CA ALA A 330 18.01 -1.62 6.48
C ALA A 330 17.98 -1.89 8.00
N ALA A 331 17.18 -1.14 8.76
CA ALA A 331 16.96 -1.37 10.18
C ALA A 331 16.29 -2.73 10.44
N MET A 332 15.23 -3.08 9.71
CA MET A 332 14.57 -4.39 9.83
C MET A 332 15.54 -5.55 9.56
N ALA A 333 16.33 -5.47 8.49
CA ALA A 333 17.33 -6.48 8.16
C ALA A 333 18.46 -6.57 9.21
N HIS A 334 18.84 -5.44 9.81
CA HIS A 334 19.82 -5.40 10.89
C HIS A 334 19.30 -6.10 12.16
N ILE A 335 18.03 -5.88 12.51
CA ILE A 335 17.37 -6.55 13.64
C ILE A 335 17.32 -8.08 13.43
N LEU A 336 16.95 -8.55 12.24
CA LEU A 336 16.99 -9.99 11.93
C LEU A 336 18.40 -10.59 12.12
N ALA A 337 19.42 -9.87 11.66
CA ALA A 337 20.80 -10.34 11.72
C ALA A 337 21.33 -10.48 13.16
N TRP A 338 20.83 -9.71 14.12
CA TRP A 338 21.21 -9.83 15.54
C TRP A 338 20.83 -11.17 16.16
N ASP A 339 19.73 -11.77 15.70
CA ASP A 339 19.28 -13.10 16.13
C ASP A 339 19.76 -14.20 15.14
N GLY A 340 20.66 -13.87 14.21
CA GLY A 340 21.23 -14.82 13.25
C GLY A 340 20.34 -15.16 12.05
N PHE A 341 19.23 -14.43 11.84
CA PHE A 341 18.33 -14.63 10.71
C PHE A 341 18.73 -13.77 9.50
N THR A 342 18.58 -14.32 8.31
CA THR A 342 18.64 -13.56 7.06
C THR A 342 17.26 -13.44 6.43
N PRO A 343 16.98 -12.38 5.64
CA PRO A 343 15.74 -12.30 4.87
C PRO A 343 15.52 -13.50 3.96
N ASP A 344 16.58 -14.07 3.37
CA ASP A 344 16.49 -15.29 2.56
C ASP A 344 15.98 -16.50 3.38
N MET A 345 16.34 -16.64 4.66
CA MET A 345 15.79 -17.70 5.53
C MET A 345 14.30 -17.52 5.79
N ILE A 346 13.87 -16.28 6.07
CA ILE A 346 12.45 -15.96 6.28
C ILE A 346 11.67 -16.21 4.99
N GLN A 347 12.23 -15.80 3.86
CA GLN A 347 11.61 -16.02 2.56
C GLN A 347 11.47 -17.50 2.20
N ASP A 348 12.51 -18.32 2.43
CA ASP A 348 12.45 -19.77 2.23
C ASP A 348 11.33 -20.41 3.07
N MET A 349 11.25 -20.03 4.35
CA MET A 349 10.19 -20.47 5.26
C MET A 349 8.81 -20.08 4.74
N MET A 350 8.61 -18.81 4.36
CA MET A 350 7.32 -18.31 3.89
C MET A 350 6.92 -18.95 2.56
N GLN A 351 7.87 -19.17 1.64
CA GLN A 351 7.58 -19.82 0.37
C GLN A 351 7.18 -21.30 0.55
N LYS A 352 7.86 -22.03 1.44
CA LYS A 352 7.47 -23.41 1.80
C LYS A 352 6.10 -23.44 2.48
N ARG A 353 5.85 -22.51 3.40
CA ARG A 353 4.54 -22.33 4.05
C ARG A 353 3.46 -22.05 3.01
N PHE A 354 3.68 -21.14 2.07
CA PHE A 354 2.74 -20.82 1.00
C PHE A 354 2.40 -22.04 0.14
N SER A 355 3.41 -22.76 -0.35
CA SER A 355 3.18 -23.95 -1.17
C SER A 355 2.39 -25.03 -0.42
N ASN A 356 2.69 -25.25 0.86
CA ASN A 356 1.92 -26.17 1.70
C ASN A 356 0.50 -25.67 2.00
N TYR A 357 0.34 -24.35 2.21
CA TYR A 357 -0.94 -23.74 2.51
C TYR A 357 -1.91 -23.86 1.32
N ILE A 358 -1.45 -23.69 0.10
CA ILE A 358 -2.28 -23.88 -1.11
C ILE A 358 -2.78 -25.31 -1.23
N MET A 359 -1.94 -26.31 -0.94
CA MET A 359 -2.36 -27.72 -1.02
C MET A 359 -3.39 -28.08 0.06
N THR A 360 -3.32 -27.45 1.22
CA THR A 360 -4.22 -27.72 2.37
C THR A 360 -5.48 -26.86 2.34
N HIS A 361 -5.43 -25.69 1.70
CA HIS A 361 -6.52 -24.71 1.60
C HIS A 361 -6.69 -24.21 0.15
N PRO A 362 -6.92 -25.10 -0.83
CA PRO A 362 -6.96 -24.72 -2.25
C PRO A 362 -8.09 -23.74 -2.57
N TYR A 363 -9.17 -23.75 -1.78
CA TYR A 363 -10.37 -22.93 -2.00
C TYR A 363 -10.67 -21.90 -0.92
N ASP A 364 -10.04 -22.03 0.25
CA ASP A 364 -10.37 -21.24 1.45
C ASP A 364 -9.35 -20.15 1.75
N ARG A 365 -8.26 -20.10 0.98
CA ARG A 365 -7.30 -19.01 1.07
C ARG A 365 -7.86 -17.75 0.40
N SER A 366 -7.68 -16.62 1.05
CA SER A 366 -7.92 -15.32 0.41
C SER A 366 -6.75 -14.95 -0.50
N MET A 367 -7.04 -14.45 -1.71
CA MET A 367 -6.00 -13.95 -2.62
C MET A 367 -5.29 -12.71 -2.08
N VAL A 368 -5.88 -11.97 -1.13
CA VAL A 368 -5.21 -10.84 -0.46
C VAL A 368 -4.37 -11.25 0.74
N GLY A 369 -4.48 -12.49 1.21
CA GLY A 369 -3.83 -12.95 2.44
C GLY A 369 -2.30 -12.93 2.41
N GLU A 370 -1.66 -12.83 1.25
CA GLU A 370 -0.20 -12.79 1.10
C GLU A 370 0.35 -11.39 0.78
N LEU A 371 -0.52 -10.37 0.70
CA LEU A 371 -0.18 -9.00 0.33
C LEU A 371 0.95 -8.45 1.20
N HIS A 372 0.68 -8.33 2.49
CA HIS A 372 1.60 -7.74 3.46
C HIS A 372 2.81 -8.64 3.73
N VAL A 373 2.66 -9.95 3.58
CA VAL A 373 3.78 -10.89 3.61
C VAL A 373 4.77 -10.56 2.49
N ASN A 374 4.29 -10.32 1.27
CA ASN A 374 5.16 -9.91 0.17
C ASN A 374 5.88 -8.58 0.48
N ASP A 375 5.16 -7.59 1.01
CA ASP A 375 5.75 -6.28 1.35
C ASP A 375 6.86 -6.43 2.39
N PHE A 376 6.61 -7.15 3.48
CA PHE A 376 7.61 -7.40 4.51
C PHE A 376 8.87 -8.07 3.95
N LEU A 377 8.70 -9.06 3.08
CA LEU A 377 9.81 -9.77 2.43
C LEU A 377 10.59 -8.84 1.49
N ASP A 378 9.91 -7.99 0.72
CA ASP A 378 10.53 -7.02 -0.18
C ASP A 378 11.36 -5.99 0.60
N PHE A 379 10.84 -5.48 1.72
CA PHE A 379 11.53 -4.50 2.57
C PHE A 379 12.76 -5.09 3.26
N THR A 380 12.64 -6.25 3.90
CA THR A 380 13.77 -6.91 4.57
C THR A 380 14.86 -7.31 3.56
N THR A 381 14.48 -7.81 2.38
CA THR A 381 15.41 -8.14 1.29
C THR A 381 16.11 -6.90 0.72
N ARG A 382 15.39 -5.78 0.57
CA ARG A 382 15.99 -4.49 0.23
C ARG A 382 16.98 -4.03 1.30
N GLY A 383 16.59 -4.16 2.56
CA GLY A 383 17.44 -3.85 3.71
C GLY A 383 18.76 -4.59 3.70
N GLN A 384 18.74 -5.91 3.51
CA GLN A 384 19.95 -6.73 3.45
C GLN A 384 20.89 -6.27 2.34
N ARG A 385 20.37 -5.90 1.16
CA ARG A 385 21.19 -5.35 0.08
C ARG A 385 21.86 -4.03 0.48
N ILE A 386 21.17 -3.18 1.24
CA ILE A 386 21.71 -1.90 1.71
C ILE A 386 22.82 -2.11 2.75
N ILE A 387 22.58 -2.94 3.77
CA ILE A 387 23.53 -3.12 4.89
C ILE A 387 24.71 -4.04 4.55
N THR A 388 24.57 -4.92 3.55
CA THR A 388 25.67 -5.80 3.11
C THR A 388 26.89 -4.97 2.68
N PRO A 389 28.11 -5.29 3.15
CA PRO A 389 29.34 -4.61 2.75
C PRO A 389 29.61 -4.65 1.24
N LYS A 390 30.31 -3.62 0.73
CA LYS A 390 30.82 -3.63 -0.65
C LYS A 390 31.87 -4.74 -0.82
N PRO A 391 31.99 -5.35 -2.02
CA PRO A 391 31.26 -5.05 -3.26
C PRO A 391 29.90 -5.76 -3.38
N ARG A 392 29.48 -6.55 -2.38
CA ARG A 392 28.26 -7.38 -2.45
C ARG A 392 26.97 -6.60 -2.21
N GLY A 393 27.02 -5.49 -1.49
CA GLY A 393 25.86 -4.64 -1.20
C GLY A 393 26.18 -3.14 -1.17
N GLY A 394 25.28 -2.37 -0.57
CA GLY A 394 25.33 -0.90 -0.50
C GLY A 394 26.36 -0.34 0.48
N GLY A 395 26.92 -1.17 1.36
CA GLY A 395 27.87 -0.74 2.38
C GLY A 395 27.26 0.17 3.45
N GLY A 396 26.00 -0.10 3.84
CA GLY A 396 25.27 0.67 4.85
C GLY A 396 24.76 2.01 4.35
N LYS A 397 24.56 2.17 3.03
CA LYS A 397 24.12 3.44 2.43
C LYS A 397 22.91 3.28 1.54
N VAL A 398 21.93 4.17 1.71
CA VAL A 398 20.79 4.35 0.81
C VAL A 398 21.01 5.64 0.01
N MET A 399 21.03 5.55 -1.33
CA MET A 399 21.35 6.69 -2.21
C MET A 399 22.63 7.46 -1.83
N GLY A 400 23.63 6.74 -1.32
CA GLY A 400 24.90 7.33 -0.86
C GLY A 400 24.85 7.99 0.53
N VAL A 401 23.69 8.04 1.18
CA VAL A 401 23.50 8.50 2.56
C VAL A 401 23.73 7.31 3.51
N PRO A 402 24.62 7.41 4.52
CA PRO A 402 24.72 6.42 5.59
C PRO A 402 23.39 6.24 6.31
N VAL A 403 22.95 5.00 6.49
CA VAL A 403 21.78 4.70 7.31
C VAL A 403 22.18 4.80 8.78
N ASP A 404 21.40 5.53 9.56
CA ASP A 404 21.62 5.65 11.01
C ASP A 404 20.98 4.47 11.77
N LEU A 405 21.78 3.45 12.07
CA LEU A 405 21.36 2.28 12.84
C LEU A 405 21.56 2.44 14.36
N GLU A 406 22.01 3.60 14.84
CA GLU A 406 22.19 3.86 16.27
C GLU A 406 20.89 3.65 17.07
N PRO A 407 19.71 4.14 16.63
CA PRO A 407 18.47 3.95 17.39
C PRO A 407 18.10 2.49 17.64
N VAL A 408 18.45 1.59 16.72
CA VAL A 408 18.31 0.14 16.91
C VAL A 408 19.39 -0.36 17.86
N SER A 409 20.63 0.08 17.64
CA SER A 409 21.82 -0.38 18.36
C SER A 409 21.83 -0.02 19.85
N THR A 410 21.16 1.06 20.24
CA THR A 410 21.15 1.59 21.61
C THR A 410 19.79 1.46 22.31
N ASN A 411 18.75 0.94 21.63
CA ASN A 411 17.45 0.78 22.26
C ASN A 411 17.53 -0.26 23.41
N PRO A 412 17.06 0.08 24.63
CA PRO A 412 17.25 -0.77 25.80
C PRO A 412 16.47 -2.07 25.71
N GLU A 413 15.24 -2.08 25.19
CA GLU A 413 14.45 -3.29 25.03
C GLU A 413 15.11 -4.25 24.02
N LEU A 414 15.52 -3.73 22.86
CA LEU A 414 16.24 -4.50 21.83
C LEU A 414 17.55 -5.05 22.37
N ASN A 415 18.29 -4.34 23.21
CA ASN A 415 19.55 -4.83 23.78
C ASN A 415 19.36 -5.86 24.90
N ASN A 416 18.15 -6.01 25.44
CA ASN A 416 17.88 -6.87 26.59
C ASN A 416 16.78 -7.93 26.31
N PRO A 417 16.94 -8.79 25.28
CA PRO A 417 15.94 -9.80 24.92
C PRO A 417 15.69 -10.81 26.04
N GLN A 418 16.64 -10.99 26.96
CA GLN A 418 16.51 -11.84 28.15
C GLN A 418 15.42 -11.39 29.13
N MET A 419 14.92 -10.15 29.01
CA MET A 419 13.79 -9.68 29.81
C MET A 419 12.44 -10.21 29.27
N TYR A 420 12.42 -10.72 28.04
CA TYR A 420 11.22 -11.13 27.31
C TYR A 420 11.18 -12.63 26.99
N ALA A 421 12.19 -13.38 27.42
CA ALA A 421 12.27 -14.82 27.27
C ALA A 421 13.14 -15.42 28.38
N TYR A 422 13.30 -16.74 28.39
CA TYR A 422 14.15 -17.39 29.37
C TYR A 422 15.62 -16.94 29.21
N PRO A 423 16.30 -16.52 30.29
CA PRO A 423 17.68 -16.02 30.23
C PRO A 423 18.64 -17.02 29.55
N PHE A 424 19.64 -16.50 28.83
CA PHE A 424 20.61 -17.27 28.02
C PHE A 424 20.04 -18.05 26.82
N THR A 425 18.72 -18.13 26.65
CA THR A 425 18.09 -18.78 25.50
C THR A 425 17.20 -17.84 24.69
N ALA A 426 17.26 -16.54 24.97
CA ALA A 426 16.53 -15.47 24.29
C ALA A 426 17.12 -15.14 22.89
N ILE A 427 17.35 -16.17 22.06
CA ILE A 427 18.10 -16.06 20.80
C ILE A 427 17.23 -15.76 19.57
N THR A 428 15.91 -15.72 19.73
CA THR A 428 14.96 -15.48 18.62
C THR A 428 13.95 -14.36 18.90
N VAL A 429 14.07 -13.67 20.05
CA VAL A 429 13.03 -12.75 20.54
C VAL A 429 12.81 -11.57 19.59
N ARG A 430 13.87 -11.00 19.03
CA ARG A 430 13.76 -9.84 18.14
C ARG A 430 13.22 -10.27 16.79
N ALA A 431 13.71 -11.39 16.27
CA ALA A 431 13.25 -11.95 15.01
C ALA A 431 11.76 -12.32 15.08
N THR A 432 11.31 -12.97 16.16
CA THR A 432 9.89 -13.33 16.32
C THR A 432 9.01 -12.09 16.54
N ALA A 433 9.46 -11.10 17.31
CA ALA A 433 8.75 -9.83 17.44
C ALA A 433 8.62 -9.10 16.10
N LEU A 434 9.70 -9.02 15.31
CA LEU A 434 9.68 -8.42 13.98
C LEU A 434 8.74 -9.18 13.03
N MET A 435 8.75 -10.51 13.06
CA MET A 435 7.84 -11.33 12.26
C MET A 435 6.36 -11.12 12.62
N ARG A 436 6.01 -10.61 13.80
CA ARG A 436 4.61 -10.27 14.11
C ARG A 436 4.08 -9.10 13.25
N PHE A 437 4.95 -8.32 12.62
CA PHE A 437 4.57 -7.29 11.66
C PHE A 437 4.40 -7.84 10.23
N ILE A 438 4.65 -9.13 9.97
CA ILE A 438 4.64 -9.67 8.60
C ILE A 438 3.28 -9.52 7.90
N ASP A 439 2.19 -9.57 8.66
CA ASP A 439 0.83 -9.42 8.15
C ASP A 439 0.35 -7.96 8.12
N GLN A 440 1.14 -7.02 8.66
CA GLN A 440 0.82 -5.59 8.63
C GLN A 440 2.09 -4.72 8.79
N PRO A 441 2.97 -4.67 7.79
CA PRO A 441 4.24 -3.97 7.90
C PRO A 441 4.11 -2.46 7.63
N CYS A 442 2.93 -1.89 7.33
CA CYS A 442 2.76 -0.54 6.76
C CYS A 442 3.58 0.58 7.47
N LEU A 443 3.68 0.56 8.80
CA LEU A 443 4.47 1.54 9.55
C LEU A 443 5.98 1.20 9.67
N LEU A 444 6.37 -0.06 9.42
CA LEU A 444 7.77 -0.48 9.17
C LEU A 444 8.15 -0.36 7.68
N ALA A 445 7.18 -0.31 6.79
CA ALA A 445 7.30 -0.03 5.37
C ALA A 445 6.90 1.43 5.14
N PRO A 446 7.61 2.39 5.76
CA PRO A 446 7.09 3.67 6.27
C PRO A 446 6.18 4.34 5.25
N GLU A 447 4.90 4.06 5.37
CA GLU A 447 3.90 4.47 4.40
C GLU A 447 3.61 5.97 4.47
N PRO A 448 3.46 6.60 5.65
CA PRO A 448 3.29 8.06 5.74
C PRO A 448 4.40 8.86 5.02
N PRO A 449 5.71 8.56 5.20
CA PRO A 449 6.76 9.21 4.40
C PRO A 449 6.66 8.95 2.89
N SER A 450 6.20 7.77 2.49
CA SER A 450 6.04 7.40 1.07
C SER A 450 4.89 8.19 0.43
N ILE A 451 3.74 8.27 1.11
CA ILE A 451 2.58 9.07 0.72
C ILE A 451 2.97 10.54 0.63
N VAL A 452 3.62 11.11 1.66
CA VAL A 452 4.06 12.51 1.65
C VAL A 452 4.96 12.80 0.45
N GLY A 453 5.92 11.90 0.15
CA GLY A 453 6.78 12.03 -1.02
C GLY A 453 5.99 12.07 -2.33
N ILE A 454 5.03 11.16 -2.51
CA ILE A 454 4.21 11.03 -3.73
C ILE A 454 3.25 12.20 -3.89
N VAL A 455 2.55 12.60 -2.83
CA VAL A 455 1.62 13.74 -2.83
C VAL A 455 2.37 15.02 -3.26
N ASN A 456 3.53 15.28 -2.65
CA ASN A 456 4.32 16.46 -2.99
C ASN A 456 4.95 16.37 -4.39
N ALA A 457 5.35 15.18 -4.85
CA ALA A 457 5.84 14.97 -6.23
C ALA A 457 4.73 15.21 -7.27
N THR A 458 3.51 14.78 -6.96
CA THR A 458 2.33 14.93 -7.81
C THR A 458 1.92 16.38 -7.89
N ALA A 459 1.91 17.09 -6.76
CA ALA A 459 1.59 18.50 -6.73
C ALA A 459 2.61 19.38 -7.48
N LEU A 460 3.87 18.94 -7.61
CA LEU A 460 4.86 19.62 -8.44
C LEU A 460 4.62 19.45 -9.94
N ASN A 461 4.02 18.34 -10.37
CA ASN A 461 3.78 18.01 -11.78
C ASN A 461 2.34 17.49 -11.93
N PRO A 462 1.33 18.32 -11.67
CA PRO A 462 -0.05 17.87 -11.52
C PRO A 462 -0.66 17.33 -12.81
N ASP A 463 -0.16 17.78 -13.96
CA ASP A 463 -0.55 17.41 -15.32
C ASP A 463 0.12 16.13 -15.84
N GLU A 464 1.11 15.60 -15.11
CA GLU A 464 1.80 14.36 -15.45
C GLU A 464 1.33 13.20 -14.55
N PRO A 465 1.06 12.00 -15.10
CA PRO A 465 0.61 10.86 -14.31
C PRO A 465 1.73 10.33 -13.40
N MET A 466 1.49 10.38 -12.10
CA MET A 466 2.39 9.81 -11.09
C MET A 466 2.34 8.27 -11.04
N ALA A 467 1.16 7.73 -11.33
CA ALA A 467 0.89 6.32 -11.47
C ALA A 467 0.25 6.04 -12.85
N PRO A 468 0.40 4.82 -13.38
CA PRO A 468 1.14 3.71 -12.79
C PRO A 468 2.67 3.85 -12.87
N VAL A 469 3.38 3.33 -11.86
CA VAL A 469 4.84 3.43 -11.79
C VAL A 469 5.50 2.38 -12.69
N GLN A 470 6.43 2.82 -13.55
CA GLN A 470 7.28 1.94 -14.35
C GLN A 470 8.62 1.70 -13.64
N MET A 471 8.73 0.61 -12.88
CA MET A 471 9.98 0.25 -12.23
C MET A 471 10.12 -1.26 -12.00
N CYS A 472 11.36 -1.73 -11.88
CA CYS A 472 11.63 -3.04 -11.29
C CYS A 472 11.75 -2.88 -9.77
N LYS A 473 10.80 -3.46 -9.03
CA LYS A 473 10.84 -3.52 -7.56
C LYS A 473 12.01 -4.36 -7.03
N ASN A 474 12.55 -5.26 -7.87
CA ASN A 474 13.55 -6.26 -7.48
C ASN A 474 13.07 -7.05 -6.26
N CYS A 475 11.88 -7.64 -6.44
CA CYS A 475 11.08 -8.30 -5.40
C CYS A 475 11.82 -9.48 -4.80
N ALA A 476 11.65 -9.68 -3.50
CA ALA A 476 12.11 -10.82 -2.76
C ALA A 476 11.70 -12.13 -3.45
N THR A 477 10.40 -12.30 -3.73
CA THR A 477 9.83 -13.53 -4.33
C THR A 477 10.51 -13.95 -5.65
N SER A 478 10.92 -12.97 -6.48
CA SER A 478 11.64 -13.23 -7.72
C SER A 478 13.07 -13.76 -7.54
N ARG A 479 13.70 -13.57 -6.38
CA ARG A 479 15.03 -14.16 -6.09
C ARG A 479 14.95 -15.68 -5.92
N PHE A 480 13.80 -16.19 -5.51
CA PHE A 480 13.55 -17.62 -5.31
C PHE A 480 12.84 -18.26 -6.51
N LEU A 481 11.99 -17.49 -7.20
CA LEU A 481 11.30 -17.88 -8.42
C LEU A 481 11.67 -16.91 -9.56
N PRO A 482 12.89 -16.97 -10.12
CA PRO A 482 13.38 -15.98 -11.09
C PRO A 482 12.55 -15.94 -12.38
N ALA A 483 12.02 -17.08 -12.83
CA ALA A 483 11.14 -17.16 -14.00
C ALA A 483 9.82 -16.37 -13.82
N LYS A 484 9.46 -15.99 -12.57
CA LYS A 484 8.34 -15.07 -12.33
C LYS A 484 8.52 -13.74 -13.07
N CYS A 485 9.76 -13.26 -13.20
CA CYS A 485 10.05 -12.01 -13.90
C CYS A 485 9.64 -12.01 -15.38
N ASP A 486 9.53 -13.18 -16.02
CA ASP A 486 9.12 -13.30 -17.42
C ASP A 486 7.65 -12.90 -17.65
N TYR A 487 6.86 -12.86 -16.57
CA TYR A 487 5.44 -12.46 -16.57
C TYR A 487 5.22 -11.02 -16.08
N CYS A 488 6.31 -10.31 -15.75
CA CYS A 488 6.23 -8.99 -15.12
C CYS A 488 6.12 -7.89 -16.16
N LEU A 489 5.08 -7.05 -16.03
CA LEU A 489 4.87 -5.90 -16.90
C LEU A 489 5.37 -4.58 -16.29
N SER A 490 5.68 -4.55 -15.00
CA SER A 490 6.05 -3.32 -14.30
C SER A 490 7.23 -2.54 -14.96
N PRO A 491 8.35 -3.17 -15.36
CA PRO A 491 9.47 -2.46 -15.98
C PRO A 491 9.18 -1.93 -17.39
N THR A 492 8.18 -2.49 -18.07
CA THR A 492 7.84 -2.20 -19.47
C THR A 492 6.46 -1.55 -19.61
N LEU A 493 5.85 -1.13 -18.51
CA LEU A 493 4.43 -0.76 -18.50
C LEU A 493 4.11 0.37 -19.48
N ASN A 494 4.86 1.47 -19.50
CA ASN A 494 4.59 2.54 -20.47
C ASN A 494 4.83 2.15 -21.94
N SER A 495 5.55 1.06 -22.21
CA SER A 495 5.71 0.55 -23.57
C SER A 495 4.49 -0.24 -24.06
N VAL A 496 3.59 -0.62 -23.14
CA VAL A 496 2.34 -1.32 -23.44
C VAL A 496 1.09 -0.43 -23.28
N LEU A 497 1.26 0.82 -22.85
CA LEU A 497 0.20 1.86 -22.80
C LEU A 497 0.21 2.71 -24.07
#